data_AF-A0A8C1MMZ3-F1
#
_entry.id   AF-A0A8C1MMZ3-F1
#
_cell.length_a   1.000
_cell.length_b   1.000
_cell.length_c   1.000
_cell.angle_alpha   90.00
_cell.angle_beta   90.00
_cell.angle_gamma   90.00
#
_symmetry.space_group_name_H-M   'P 1'
#
loop_
_entity.id
_entity.type
_entity.pdbx_description
1 polymer ?
#
loop_
_entity_poly.entity_id
_entity_poly.type
_entity_poly.pdbx_seq_one_letter_code
_entity_poly.pdbx_strand_id
1 'polypeptide(L)'
;MGIRSRNATNGAEDSRERKSALAGDLEQCAGQERDGALLLVGSGRESDFKRGSQNIGLLAKTPLGYTRPVKRNNIRKRRIQNLIYDALERPRGWALLYHAFVFLIVLGCLILSILTTFKEHEEDSAHWLVILETFTIFIFGGEFALRIWAAGCCCRYKGWRGRLKFARKPLCVLDIFVLIASVPVVAVRNQGNVLATSLRSLRFLQILRMLRMDRRGGTWKLLGSAIYTHSKELITAWYIGFLSLILASFLVYLVEKDDDFDTYADALWWGLITLTTIGYGDKTPKTWAGRLLAGTFALIGVSFFALPAGILGSGLALKVQEQHRQKHFEKRRNPAASLIQSAWRYYSTNPVRDDLIATWRFYETVISLPCFRYHTHTSLTKQISFEYFSIYILF
;
A
#
# COMPACT_ATOMS: atom_id res chain seq x y z
N MET A 1 8.76 -36.83 59.09
CA MET A 1 10.16 -36.39 59.28
C MET A 1 10.83 -36.29 57.91
N GLY A 2 11.37 -35.12 57.54
CA GLY A 2 12.33 -35.00 56.44
C GLY A 2 11.86 -34.31 55.15
N ILE A 3 11.61 -33.00 55.22
CA ILE A 3 11.51 -32.09 54.07
C ILE A 3 12.89 -31.90 53.43
N ARG A 4 12.99 -31.99 52.09
CA ARG A 4 14.08 -31.32 51.33
C ARG A 4 13.52 -30.72 50.04
N SER A 5 13.00 -29.50 50.19
CA SER A 5 12.73 -28.57 49.10
C SER A 5 14.05 -28.19 48.41
N ARG A 6 14.12 -28.36 47.09
CA ARG A 6 15.12 -27.69 46.23
C ARG A 6 14.39 -26.62 45.44
N ASN A 7 14.72 -25.37 45.75
CA ASN A 7 14.22 -24.16 45.09
C ASN A 7 14.42 -24.24 43.57
N ALA A 8 13.32 -24.30 42.82
CA ALA A 8 13.27 -24.15 41.37
C ALA A 8 12.83 -22.73 40.94
N THR A 9 12.95 -21.74 41.83
CA THR A 9 12.50 -20.35 41.60
C THR A 9 13.62 -19.39 41.22
N ASN A 10 14.90 -19.75 41.38
CA ASN A 10 16.01 -18.82 41.09
C ASN A 10 16.47 -18.79 39.62
N GLY A 11 15.93 -19.66 38.74
CA GLY A 11 16.30 -19.69 37.32
C GLY A 11 15.47 -18.76 36.41
N ALA A 12 14.31 -18.30 36.90
CA ALA A 12 13.37 -17.50 36.12
C ALA A 12 13.61 -15.98 36.23
N GLU A 13 14.22 -15.51 37.33
CA GLU A 13 14.63 -14.11 37.49
C GLU A 13 15.96 -13.82 36.78
N ASP A 14 16.95 -14.70 36.90
CA ASP A 14 18.27 -14.55 36.26
C ASP A 14 18.18 -14.58 34.71
N SER A 15 17.18 -15.28 34.16
CA SER A 15 16.89 -15.29 32.72
C SER A 15 16.06 -14.09 32.24
N ARG A 16 15.42 -13.33 33.15
CA ARG A 16 14.76 -12.05 32.86
C ARG A 16 15.74 -10.87 32.99
N GLU A 17 16.63 -10.88 33.98
CA GLU A 17 17.70 -9.89 34.11
C GLU A 17 18.70 -9.96 32.95
N ARG A 18 19.12 -11.16 32.50
CA ARG A 18 19.96 -11.28 31.29
C ARG A 18 19.26 -10.79 30.03
N LYS A 19 17.92 -10.91 29.93
CA LYS A 19 17.18 -10.41 28.76
C LYS A 19 16.93 -8.90 28.82
N SER A 20 16.85 -8.29 30.01
CA SER A 20 16.75 -6.83 30.12
C SER A 20 18.12 -6.16 29.98
N ALA A 21 19.19 -6.77 30.47
CA ALA A 21 20.57 -6.31 30.26
C ALA A 21 20.95 -6.35 28.76
N LEU A 22 20.61 -7.44 28.06
CA LEU A 22 20.87 -7.56 26.61
C LEU A 22 19.98 -6.62 25.77
N ALA A 23 18.82 -6.21 26.29
CA ALA A 23 17.96 -5.22 25.62
C ALA A 23 18.45 -3.77 25.84
N GLY A 24 19.06 -3.48 27.00
CA GLY A 24 19.70 -2.18 27.29
C GLY A 24 20.95 -1.93 26.44
N ASP A 25 21.79 -2.96 26.24
CA ASP A 25 23.01 -2.83 25.44
C ASP A 25 22.74 -2.67 23.92
N LEU A 26 21.59 -3.13 23.45
CA LEU A 26 21.19 -2.99 22.04
C LEU A 26 20.58 -1.61 21.70
N GLU A 27 20.08 -0.87 22.70
CA GLU A 27 19.64 0.53 22.49
C GLU A 27 20.82 1.52 22.55
N GLN A 28 21.93 1.17 23.20
CA GLN A 28 23.09 2.07 23.35
C GLN A 28 24.05 2.06 22.14
N CYS A 29 23.94 1.08 21.23
CA CYS A 29 24.69 1.06 19.96
C CYS A 29 23.97 1.71 18.75
N ALA A 30 22.74 2.22 18.93
CA ALA A 30 21.97 2.81 17.83
C ALA A 30 22.25 4.32 17.60
N GLY A 31 23.27 4.87 18.26
CA GLY A 31 23.43 6.31 18.45
C GLY A 31 24.78 6.91 18.06
N GLN A 32 25.60 6.34 17.17
CA GLN A 32 26.84 7.03 16.78
C GLN A 32 27.48 6.53 15.48
N GLU A 33 26.92 6.86 14.32
CA GLU A 33 27.69 6.68 13.08
C GLU A 33 27.20 7.56 11.92
N ARG A 34 27.45 8.88 12.00
CA ARG A 34 27.55 9.74 10.81
C ARG A 34 28.41 10.96 11.11
N ASP A 35 29.72 10.82 10.99
CA ASP A 35 30.62 11.91 10.59
C ASP A 35 31.92 11.32 10.04
N GLY A 36 31.95 11.13 8.71
CA GLY A 36 33.12 10.70 7.96
C GLY A 36 33.24 11.43 6.64
N ALA A 37 32.77 12.68 6.59
CA ALA A 37 32.82 13.55 5.41
C ALA A 37 33.52 14.87 5.75
N LEU A 38 34.76 14.79 6.20
CA LEU A 38 35.66 15.92 6.22
C LEU A 38 37.04 15.44 5.73
N LEU A 39 37.78 16.35 5.10
CA LEU A 39 39.13 16.21 4.51
C LEU A 39 39.16 15.81 3.02
N LEU A 40 39.04 16.83 2.16
CA LEU A 40 40.17 17.35 1.37
C LEU A 40 39.67 18.48 0.47
N VAL A 41 39.80 19.71 0.97
CA VAL A 41 39.86 20.92 0.14
C VAL A 41 41.27 20.93 -0.46
N GLY A 42 41.35 20.74 -1.77
CA GLY A 42 42.57 20.92 -2.55
C GLY A 42 42.30 21.93 -3.65
N SER A 43 42.90 23.12 -3.49
CA SER A 43 42.92 24.20 -4.47
C SER A 43 43.79 23.81 -5.67
N GLY A 44 43.38 24.17 -6.88
CA GLY A 44 44.15 23.96 -8.11
C GLY A 44 43.48 24.61 -9.31
N ARG A 45 43.95 25.81 -9.65
CA ARG A 45 43.66 26.55 -10.89
C ARG A 45 44.45 25.97 -12.07
N GLU A 46 43.84 26.04 -13.26
CA GLU A 46 44.41 26.17 -14.64
C GLU A 46 43.61 25.31 -15.62
N SER A 47 43.48 25.59 -16.92
CA SER A 47 43.30 26.80 -17.74
C SER A 47 42.82 26.26 -19.11
N ASP A 48 41.93 26.99 -19.80
CA ASP A 48 41.35 26.60 -21.09
C ASP A 48 42.39 26.59 -22.22
N PHE A 49 42.38 25.56 -23.09
CA PHE A 49 42.79 25.73 -24.50
C PHE A 49 42.05 24.78 -25.46
N LYS A 50 41.66 25.34 -26.61
CA LYS A 50 40.76 24.79 -27.64
C LYS A 50 41.49 24.01 -28.77
N ARG A 51 40.77 22.98 -29.27
CA ARG A 51 40.62 22.44 -30.65
C ARG A 51 41.83 22.24 -31.57
N GLY A 52 41.89 21.03 -32.16
CA GLY A 52 42.49 20.71 -33.46
C GLY A 52 42.03 19.33 -33.95
N SER A 53 41.64 19.22 -35.23
CA SER A 53 41.03 18.06 -35.90
C SER A 53 42.07 17.20 -36.64
N GLN A 54 41.85 15.88 -36.77
CA GLN A 54 41.92 15.09 -38.03
C GLN A 54 42.07 13.55 -37.81
N ASN A 55 40.99 12.83 -38.16
CA ASN A 55 40.82 11.60 -38.96
C ASN A 55 41.87 10.44 -39.12
N ILE A 56 41.27 9.23 -39.17
CA ILE A 56 41.64 7.92 -39.81
C ILE A 56 42.19 6.81 -38.91
N GLY A 57 41.51 5.64 -38.92
CA GLY A 57 42.01 4.37 -38.39
C GLY A 57 40.91 3.35 -38.05
N LEU A 58 40.43 2.64 -39.07
CA LEU A 58 39.46 1.52 -39.01
C LEU A 58 40.18 0.25 -38.52
N LEU A 59 39.97 -0.18 -37.27
CA LEU A 59 39.95 -1.58 -36.80
C LEU A 59 39.86 -1.65 -35.27
N ALA A 60 38.91 -2.48 -34.80
CA ALA A 60 38.88 -3.08 -33.47
C ALA A 60 38.94 -2.14 -32.24
N LYS A 61 37.89 -1.35 -32.02
CA LYS A 61 37.53 -0.92 -30.66
C LYS A 61 36.02 -0.98 -30.51
N THR A 62 35.50 -2.06 -29.94
CA THR A 62 34.32 -1.97 -29.09
C THR A 62 34.61 -0.84 -28.09
N PRO A 63 33.90 0.31 -28.11
CA PRO A 63 34.02 1.21 -27.00
C PRO A 63 33.32 0.51 -25.85
N LEU A 64 34.13 -0.11 -24.98
CA LEU A 64 33.82 -0.20 -23.56
C LEU A 64 33.49 1.23 -23.14
N GLY A 65 32.22 1.58 -23.29
CA GLY A 65 31.65 2.82 -22.84
C GLY A 65 31.79 2.80 -21.34
N TYR A 66 32.93 3.32 -20.88
CA TYR A 66 33.13 3.87 -19.57
C TYR A 66 31.85 4.63 -19.24
N THR A 67 30.98 4.03 -18.44
CA THR A 67 29.78 4.68 -17.97
C THR A 67 30.30 5.87 -17.19
N ARG A 68 30.26 7.06 -17.81
CA ARG A 68 30.60 8.33 -17.18
C ARG A 68 30.04 8.30 -15.77
N PRO A 69 30.82 8.69 -14.73
CA PRO A 69 30.31 8.71 -13.37
C PRO A 69 28.98 9.44 -13.39
N VAL A 70 27.92 8.73 -13.00
CA VAL A 70 26.56 9.27 -13.00
C VAL A 70 26.63 10.57 -12.23
N LYS A 71 26.48 11.73 -12.93
CA LYS A 71 26.52 13.07 -12.34
C LYS A 71 25.85 13.03 -10.97
N ARG A 72 26.55 13.41 -9.90
CA ARG A 72 26.10 13.31 -8.49
C ARG A 72 24.67 13.85 -8.27
N ASN A 73 24.23 14.83 -9.07
CA ASN A 73 22.85 15.34 -9.10
C ASN A 73 21.79 14.30 -9.50
N ASN A 74 22.10 13.36 -10.39
CA ASN A 74 21.20 12.27 -10.77
C ASN A 74 20.97 11.27 -9.63
N ILE A 75 21.94 11.12 -8.73
CA ILE A 75 21.83 10.24 -7.55
C ILE A 75 20.90 10.90 -6.51
N ARG A 76 21.12 12.19 -6.20
CA ARG A 76 20.23 12.95 -5.30
C ARG A 76 18.79 12.99 -5.83
N LYS A 77 18.61 13.29 -7.12
CA LYS A 77 17.29 13.28 -7.78
C LYS A 77 16.59 11.93 -7.68
N ARG A 78 17.30 10.82 -7.91
CA ARG A 78 16.73 9.46 -7.77
C ARG A 78 16.38 9.11 -6.33
N ARG A 79 17.21 9.52 -5.36
CA ARG A 79 16.90 9.34 -3.93
C ARG A 79 15.63 10.09 -3.52
N ILE A 80 15.51 11.35 -3.93
CA ILE A 80 14.31 12.17 -3.67
C ILE A 80 13.08 11.58 -4.36
N GLN A 81 13.20 11.14 -5.63
CA GLN A 81 12.11 10.47 -6.33
C GLN A 81 11.66 9.20 -5.62
N ASN A 82 12.59 8.39 -5.12
CA ASN A 82 12.25 7.18 -4.39
C ASN A 82 11.61 7.49 -3.03
N LEU A 83 12.12 8.50 -2.31
CA LEU A 83 11.54 8.95 -1.04
C LEU A 83 10.09 9.45 -1.22
N ILE A 84 9.85 10.30 -2.21
CA ILE A 84 8.51 10.81 -2.53
C ILE A 84 7.59 9.67 -2.98
N TYR A 85 8.10 8.74 -3.81
CA TYR A 85 7.33 7.59 -4.24
C TYR A 85 6.97 6.67 -3.06
N ASP A 86 7.88 6.43 -2.12
CA ASP A 86 7.60 5.62 -0.94
C ASP A 86 6.65 6.36 0.03
N ALA A 87 6.81 7.66 0.25
CA ALA A 87 5.92 8.46 1.10
C ALA A 87 4.49 8.55 0.55
N LEU A 88 4.36 8.74 -0.77
CA LEU A 88 3.08 8.70 -1.47
C LEU A 88 2.62 7.24 -1.52
N GLU A 89 3.17 6.36 -2.34
CA GLU A 89 2.60 5.04 -2.59
C GLU A 89 2.54 4.12 -1.35
N ARG A 90 3.42 4.28 -0.35
CA ARG A 90 3.70 3.29 0.71
C ARG A 90 3.89 3.95 2.09
N PRO A 91 2.84 4.61 2.64
CA PRO A 91 3.02 5.44 3.82
C PRO A 91 3.51 4.64 5.02
N ARG A 92 4.59 5.13 5.62
CA ARG A 92 5.17 4.66 6.88
C ARG A 92 5.51 5.87 7.74
N GLY A 93 5.34 5.75 9.05
CA GLY A 93 5.64 6.82 10.00
C GLY A 93 4.88 8.11 9.67
N TRP A 94 5.62 9.23 9.58
CA TRP A 94 5.09 10.58 9.33
C TRP A 94 4.26 10.75 8.05
N ALA A 95 4.46 9.89 7.04
CA ALA A 95 3.64 9.92 5.83
C ALA A 95 2.15 9.63 6.12
N LEU A 96 1.83 8.94 7.22
CA LEU A 96 0.44 8.70 7.64
C LEU A 96 -0.30 9.99 7.98
N LEU A 97 0.37 10.99 8.57
CA LEU A 97 -0.25 12.27 8.89
C LEU A 97 -0.72 13.01 7.62
N TYR A 98 0.07 12.96 6.54
CA TYR A 98 -0.33 13.53 5.26
C TYR A 98 -1.58 12.85 4.69
N HIS A 99 -1.64 11.51 4.69
CA HIS A 99 -2.83 10.81 4.19
C HIS A 99 -4.04 11.02 5.10
N ALA A 100 -3.85 11.12 6.42
CA ALA A 100 -4.91 11.47 7.37
C ALA A 100 -5.43 12.90 7.15
N PHE A 101 -4.54 13.87 6.88
CA PHE A 101 -4.91 15.23 6.52
C PHE A 101 -5.72 15.28 5.22
N VAL A 102 -5.26 14.59 4.17
CA VAL A 102 -6.00 14.47 2.91
C VAL A 102 -7.36 13.80 3.11
N PHE A 103 -7.45 12.79 3.98
CA PHE A 103 -8.71 12.15 4.34
C PHE A 103 -9.67 13.13 4.99
N LEU A 104 -9.20 13.91 5.97
CA LEU A 104 -10.01 14.86 6.72
C LEU A 104 -10.55 15.98 5.80
N ILE A 105 -9.74 16.47 4.86
CA ILE A 105 -10.21 17.41 3.84
C ILE A 105 -11.34 16.81 2.99
N VAL A 106 -11.17 15.57 2.50
CA VAL A 106 -12.20 14.90 1.69
C VAL A 106 -13.47 14.65 2.50
N LEU A 107 -13.33 14.25 3.77
CA LEU A 107 -14.45 14.06 4.69
C LEU A 107 -15.17 15.38 4.96
N GLY A 108 -14.44 16.48 5.18
CA GLY A 108 -15.00 17.82 5.34
C GLY A 108 -15.78 18.27 4.11
N CYS A 109 -15.27 18.00 2.90
CA CYS A 109 -16.00 18.28 1.66
C CYS A 109 -17.32 17.47 1.57
N LEU A 110 -17.31 16.20 2.00
CA LEU A 110 -18.53 15.38 2.03
C LEU A 110 -19.54 15.94 3.04
N ILE A 111 -19.09 16.30 4.25
CA ILE A 111 -19.97 16.85 5.29
C ILE A 111 -20.60 18.15 4.80
N LEU A 112 -19.81 19.08 4.25
CA LEU A 112 -20.36 20.33 3.69
C LEU A 112 -21.33 20.07 2.55
N SER A 113 -21.08 19.06 1.71
CA SER A 113 -22.02 18.66 0.65
C SER A 113 -23.36 18.18 1.22
N ILE A 114 -23.34 17.40 2.29
CA ILE A 114 -24.56 17.01 3.02
C ILE A 114 -25.25 18.25 3.58
N LEU A 115 -24.49 19.18 4.19
CA LEU A 115 -25.01 20.43 4.75
C LEU A 115 -25.70 21.32 3.71
N THR A 116 -25.20 21.37 2.47
CA THR A 116 -25.88 22.07 1.36
C THR A 116 -27.24 21.47 0.95
N THR A 117 -27.65 20.36 1.55
CA THR A 117 -28.97 19.77 1.32
C THR A 117 -30.02 20.35 2.28
N PHE A 118 -29.60 20.95 3.40
CA PHE A 118 -30.49 21.64 4.31
C PHE A 118 -30.70 23.08 3.85
N LYS A 119 -31.97 23.49 3.67
CA LYS A 119 -32.33 24.84 3.18
C LYS A 119 -31.83 25.96 4.10
N GLU A 120 -31.76 25.72 5.40
CA GLU A 120 -31.36 26.72 6.41
C GLU A 120 -29.89 27.13 6.32
N HIS A 121 -29.02 26.28 5.76
CA HIS A 121 -27.57 26.50 5.69
C HIS A 121 -27.03 26.41 4.25
N GLU A 122 -27.90 26.50 3.24
CA GLU A 122 -27.52 26.26 1.85
C GLU A 122 -26.47 27.26 1.35
N GLU A 123 -26.69 28.56 1.56
CA GLU A 123 -25.83 29.62 1.00
C GLU A 123 -24.42 29.62 1.63
N ASP A 124 -24.34 29.59 2.96
CA ASP A 124 -23.07 29.57 3.70
C ASP A 124 -22.28 28.30 3.38
N SER A 125 -22.93 27.14 3.44
CA SER A 125 -22.27 25.86 3.17
C SER A 125 -21.83 25.76 1.71
N ALA A 126 -22.60 26.32 0.77
CA ALA A 126 -22.25 26.33 -0.64
C ALA A 126 -20.98 27.15 -0.90
N HIS A 127 -20.85 28.32 -0.28
CA HIS A 127 -19.66 29.17 -0.41
C HIS A 127 -18.40 28.45 0.13
N TRP A 128 -18.46 27.89 1.34
CA TRP A 128 -17.35 27.12 1.92
C TRP A 128 -17.01 25.88 1.10
N LEU A 129 -18.01 25.21 0.52
CA LEU A 129 -17.81 24.06 -0.34
C LEU A 129 -17.04 24.42 -1.62
N VAL A 130 -17.35 25.55 -2.27
CA VAL A 130 -16.61 25.99 -3.47
C VAL A 130 -15.13 26.25 -3.16
N ILE A 131 -14.85 26.93 -2.03
CA ILE A 131 -13.48 27.23 -1.60
C ILE A 131 -12.71 25.93 -1.36
N LEU A 132 -13.29 25.01 -0.59
CA LEU A 132 -12.64 23.73 -0.29
C LEU A 132 -12.50 22.85 -1.53
N GLU A 133 -13.49 22.78 -2.41
CA GLU A 133 -13.39 22.03 -3.66
C GLU A 133 -12.26 22.58 -4.54
N THR A 134 -12.19 23.91 -4.69
CA THR A 134 -11.10 24.56 -5.43
C THR A 134 -9.74 24.19 -4.84
N PHE A 135 -9.58 24.31 -3.52
CA PHE A 135 -8.37 23.94 -2.81
C PHE A 135 -8.00 22.46 -3.00
N THR A 136 -9.00 21.56 -2.93
CA THR A 136 -8.78 20.12 -3.13
C THR A 136 -8.31 19.78 -4.55
N ILE A 137 -8.81 20.48 -5.57
CA ILE A 137 -8.37 20.29 -6.96
C ILE A 137 -6.89 20.60 -7.10
N PHE A 138 -6.42 21.70 -6.49
CA PHE A 138 -5.00 22.05 -6.50
C PHE A 138 -4.14 21.02 -5.76
N ILE A 139 -4.54 20.60 -4.55
CA ILE A 139 -3.81 19.58 -3.79
C ILE A 139 -3.75 18.26 -4.57
N PHE A 140 -4.87 17.78 -5.11
CA PHE A 140 -4.92 16.48 -5.78
C PHE A 140 -4.28 16.51 -7.16
N GLY A 141 -4.43 17.60 -7.91
CA GLY A 141 -3.69 17.82 -9.15
C GLY A 141 -2.17 17.81 -8.90
N GLY A 142 -1.72 18.51 -7.86
CA GLY A 142 -0.32 18.51 -7.44
C GLY A 142 0.17 17.12 -6.98
N GLU A 143 -0.59 16.43 -6.14
CA GLU A 143 -0.29 15.08 -5.67
C GLU A 143 -0.18 14.10 -6.84
N PHE A 144 -1.13 14.15 -7.78
CA PHE A 144 -1.17 13.29 -8.95
C PHE A 144 0.04 13.54 -9.88
N ALA A 145 0.38 14.80 -10.14
CA ALA A 145 1.55 15.17 -10.93
C ALA A 145 2.86 14.70 -10.26
N LEU A 146 3.00 14.91 -8.95
CA LEU A 146 4.13 14.42 -8.15
C LEU A 146 4.22 12.90 -8.19
N ARG A 147 3.09 12.19 -8.13
CA ARG A 147 3.04 10.72 -8.17
C ARG A 147 3.51 10.18 -9.52
N ILE A 148 3.06 10.75 -10.65
CA ILE A 148 3.53 10.36 -11.99
C ILE A 148 5.03 10.63 -12.14
N TRP A 149 5.50 11.78 -11.65
CA TRP A 149 6.92 12.14 -11.72
C TRP A 149 7.78 11.19 -10.88
N ALA A 150 7.36 10.91 -9.65
CA ALA A 150 8.06 10.03 -8.71
C ALA A 150 8.06 8.56 -9.17
N ALA A 151 6.99 8.10 -9.85
CA ALA A 151 6.93 6.74 -10.42
C ALA A 151 8.07 6.43 -11.42
N GLY A 152 8.74 7.45 -11.95
CA GLY A 152 9.95 7.30 -12.76
C GLY A 152 11.17 6.73 -12.01
N CYS A 153 11.12 6.55 -10.69
CA CYS A 153 12.19 5.91 -9.91
C CYS A 153 12.30 4.40 -10.20
N CYS A 154 11.17 3.75 -10.50
CA CYS A 154 11.12 2.31 -10.75
C CYS A 154 11.60 1.99 -12.16
N CYS A 155 12.53 1.02 -12.29
CA CYS A 155 13.05 0.56 -13.58
C CYS A 155 11.93 0.12 -14.55
N ARG A 156 10.80 -0.37 -14.02
CA ARG A 156 9.62 -0.81 -14.78
C ARG A 156 8.82 0.31 -15.45
N TYR A 157 8.91 1.55 -14.96
CA TYR A 157 8.13 2.69 -15.44
C TYR A 157 9.00 3.81 -16.04
N LYS A 158 10.20 3.46 -16.53
CA LYS A 158 11.14 4.41 -17.12
C LYS A 158 10.62 4.90 -18.49
N GLY A 159 10.77 6.22 -18.73
CA GLY A 159 10.34 6.86 -19.99
C GLY A 159 8.83 7.16 -20.08
N TRP A 160 8.42 7.80 -21.17
CA TRP A 160 7.02 8.23 -21.37
C TRP A 160 6.03 7.06 -21.44
N ARG A 161 6.39 5.99 -22.16
CA ARG A 161 5.56 4.77 -22.26
C ARG A 161 5.40 4.06 -20.91
N GLY A 162 6.44 4.07 -20.07
CA GLY A 162 6.41 3.52 -18.72
C GLY A 162 5.48 4.31 -17.79
N ARG A 163 5.50 5.64 -17.87
CA ARG A 163 4.61 6.52 -17.10
C ARG A 163 3.14 6.38 -17.53
N LEU A 164 2.86 6.27 -18.82
CA LEU A 164 1.50 6.04 -19.31
C LEU A 164 0.95 4.68 -18.83
N LYS A 165 1.80 3.65 -18.78
CA LYS A 165 1.45 2.35 -18.20
C LYS A 165 1.10 2.42 -16.72
N PHE A 166 1.75 3.32 -15.97
CA PHE A 166 1.41 3.59 -14.58
C PHE A 166 0.06 4.32 -14.45
N ALA A 167 -0.20 5.33 -15.29
CA ALA A 167 -1.45 6.08 -15.28
C ALA A 167 -2.70 5.22 -15.63
N ARG A 168 -2.53 4.15 -16.42
CA ARG A 168 -3.60 3.20 -16.78
C ARG A 168 -4.00 2.23 -15.67
N LYS A 169 -3.39 2.28 -14.48
CA LYS A 169 -3.87 1.50 -13.34
C LYS A 169 -5.28 1.98 -12.92
N PRO A 170 -6.21 1.09 -12.55
CA PRO A 170 -7.61 1.45 -12.31
C PRO A 170 -7.78 2.55 -11.26
N LEU A 171 -7.00 2.52 -10.18
CA LEU A 171 -7.04 3.53 -9.12
C LEU A 171 -6.46 4.89 -9.57
N CYS A 172 -5.48 4.89 -10.47
CA CYS A 172 -4.96 6.12 -11.07
C CYS A 172 -5.94 6.70 -12.09
N VAL A 173 -6.61 5.85 -12.88
CA VAL A 173 -7.67 6.26 -13.81
C VAL A 173 -8.83 6.90 -13.05
N LEU A 174 -9.21 6.33 -11.91
CA LEU A 174 -10.25 6.90 -11.04
C LEU A 174 -9.85 8.30 -10.55
N ASP A 175 -8.61 8.49 -10.09
CA ASP A 175 -8.12 9.80 -9.63
C ASP A 175 -8.14 10.85 -10.77
N ILE A 176 -7.74 10.45 -11.99
CA ILE A 176 -7.83 11.32 -13.19
C ILE A 176 -9.28 11.66 -13.52
N PHE A 177 -10.17 10.67 -13.54
CA PHE A 177 -11.59 10.87 -13.85
C PHE A 177 -12.24 11.83 -12.86
N VAL A 178 -11.97 11.64 -11.56
CA VAL A 178 -12.47 12.51 -10.49
C VAL A 178 -11.90 13.93 -10.61
N LEU A 179 -10.61 14.09 -10.91
CA LEU A 179 -9.99 15.40 -11.12
C LEU A 179 -10.61 16.13 -12.32
N ILE A 180 -10.72 15.46 -13.47
CA ILE A 180 -11.32 16.03 -14.69
C ILE A 180 -12.77 16.42 -14.45
N ALA A 181 -13.56 15.56 -13.80
CA ALA A 181 -14.96 15.83 -13.54
C ALA A 181 -15.18 16.97 -12.53
N SER A 182 -14.21 17.23 -11.64
CA SER A 182 -14.29 18.31 -10.64
C SER A 182 -14.02 19.72 -11.17
N VAL A 183 -13.23 19.87 -12.23
CA VAL A 183 -12.85 21.20 -12.77
C VAL A 183 -14.05 21.95 -13.37
N PRO A 184 -14.89 21.34 -14.24
CA PRO A 184 -16.09 22.00 -14.76
C PRO A 184 -17.11 22.33 -13.67
N VAL A 185 -17.23 21.48 -12.63
CA VAL A 185 -18.17 21.70 -11.52
C VAL A 185 -17.90 23.03 -10.83
N VAL A 186 -16.63 23.28 -10.50
CA VAL A 186 -16.22 24.53 -9.83
C VAL A 186 -16.35 25.73 -10.78
N ALA A 187 -15.97 25.57 -12.05
CA ALA A 187 -16.03 26.65 -13.03
C ALA A 187 -17.47 27.13 -13.30
N VAL A 188 -18.42 26.19 -13.48
CA VAL A 188 -19.83 26.52 -13.75
C VAL A 188 -20.50 27.09 -12.50
N ARG A 189 -20.16 26.58 -11.31
CA ARG A 189 -20.72 27.09 -10.04
C ARG A 189 -20.32 28.54 -9.75
N ASN A 190 -19.10 28.93 -10.12
CA ASN A 190 -18.62 30.32 -9.92
C ASN A 190 -19.29 31.34 -10.85
N GLN A 191 -19.91 30.90 -11.96
CA GLN A 191 -20.57 31.77 -12.94
C GLN A 191 -22.08 31.95 -12.70
N GLY A 192 -22.68 31.30 -11.69
CA GLY A 192 -24.09 31.51 -11.32
C GLY A 192 -25.13 31.10 -12.39
N ASN A 193 -24.72 30.40 -13.45
CA ASN A 193 -25.61 30.05 -14.57
C ASN A 193 -26.64 28.98 -14.17
N VAL A 194 -27.81 29.00 -14.85
CA VAL A 194 -28.94 28.05 -14.73
C VAL A 194 -28.57 26.56 -14.90
N LEU A 195 -27.35 26.26 -15.34
CA LEU A 195 -26.76 24.91 -15.30
C LEU A 195 -26.47 24.40 -13.88
N ALA A 196 -26.56 25.25 -12.85
CA ALA A 196 -26.38 24.89 -11.45
C ALA A 196 -27.29 23.73 -11.00
N THR A 197 -28.48 23.59 -11.60
CA THR A 197 -29.42 22.49 -11.31
C THR A 197 -28.86 21.12 -11.73
N SER A 198 -28.15 21.02 -12.86
CA SER A 198 -27.52 19.76 -13.31
C SER A 198 -26.32 19.37 -12.44
N LEU A 199 -25.66 20.34 -11.79
CA LEU A 199 -24.53 20.12 -10.90
C LEU A 199 -24.92 19.44 -9.56
N ARG A 200 -26.22 19.30 -9.26
CA ARG A 200 -26.70 18.56 -8.08
C ARG A 200 -26.32 17.08 -8.16
N SER A 201 -26.34 16.50 -9.36
CA SER A 201 -25.94 15.10 -9.61
C SER A 201 -24.43 14.87 -9.44
N LEU A 202 -23.61 15.91 -9.61
CA LEU A 202 -22.16 15.85 -9.49
C LEU A 202 -21.68 15.77 -8.03
N ARG A 203 -22.58 15.95 -7.04
CA ARG A 203 -22.32 15.62 -5.63
C ARG A 203 -21.93 14.15 -5.46
N PHE A 204 -22.47 13.26 -6.31
CA PHE A 204 -22.10 11.84 -6.30
C PHE A 204 -20.61 11.61 -6.63
N LEU A 205 -19.98 12.49 -7.42
CA LEU A 205 -18.54 12.41 -7.71
C LEU A 205 -17.67 12.66 -6.47
N GLN A 206 -18.20 13.34 -5.45
CA GLN A 206 -17.48 13.55 -4.20
C GLN A 206 -17.34 12.24 -3.41
N ILE A 207 -18.34 11.35 -3.49
CA ILE A 207 -18.26 10.01 -2.89
C ILE A 207 -17.15 9.21 -3.57
N LEU A 208 -16.97 9.34 -4.89
CA LEU A 208 -15.85 8.71 -5.60
C LEU A 208 -14.47 9.18 -5.10
N ARG A 209 -14.34 10.39 -4.53
CA ARG A 209 -13.08 10.87 -3.93
C ARG A 209 -12.69 10.08 -2.68
N MET A 210 -13.64 9.46 -1.98
CA MET A 210 -13.32 8.58 -0.84
C MET A 210 -12.75 7.24 -1.30
N LEU A 211 -13.22 6.74 -2.45
CA LEU A 211 -12.80 5.44 -2.98
C LEU A 211 -11.30 5.39 -3.32
N ARG A 212 -10.70 6.54 -3.66
CA ARG A 212 -9.24 6.61 -3.94
C ARG A 212 -8.36 6.53 -2.70
N MET A 213 -8.93 6.59 -1.48
CA MET A 213 -8.16 6.40 -0.24
C MET A 213 -7.50 5.01 -0.21
N ASP A 214 -8.11 4.00 -0.85
CA ASP A 214 -7.46 2.72 -1.08
C ASP A 214 -6.53 2.77 -2.30
N ARG A 215 -5.35 3.39 -2.14
CA ARG A 215 -4.39 3.62 -3.25
C ARG A 215 -3.80 2.36 -3.88
N ARG A 216 -3.80 1.21 -3.18
CA ARG A 216 -3.21 -0.05 -3.69
C ARG A 216 -4.25 -1.10 -4.07
N GLY A 217 -5.52 -0.85 -3.74
CA GLY A 217 -6.57 -1.86 -3.77
C GLY A 217 -6.22 -3.01 -2.84
N GLY A 218 -5.49 -2.73 -1.76
CA GLY A 218 -5.02 -3.77 -0.84
C GLY A 218 -6.20 -4.41 -0.12
N THR A 219 -7.12 -3.57 0.34
CA THR A 219 -8.38 -3.98 0.98
C THR A 219 -9.24 -4.75 -0.02
N TRP A 220 -9.41 -4.24 -1.23
CA TRP A 220 -10.18 -4.93 -2.29
C TRP A 220 -9.57 -6.28 -2.69
N LYS A 221 -8.25 -6.39 -2.78
CA LYS A 221 -7.57 -7.68 -3.04
C LYS A 221 -7.70 -8.64 -1.88
N LEU A 222 -7.59 -8.14 -0.64
CA LEU A 222 -7.74 -8.94 0.56
C LEU A 222 -9.16 -9.52 0.65
N LEU A 223 -10.16 -8.64 0.51
CA LEU A 223 -11.58 -8.94 0.51
C LEU A 223 -11.94 -9.88 -0.64
N GLY A 224 -11.56 -9.54 -1.88
CA GLY A 224 -11.82 -10.36 -3.05
C GLY A 224 -11.18 -11.75 -2.95
N SER A 225 -9.98 -11.85 -2.38
CA SER A 225 -9.37 -13.16 -2.13
C SER A 225 -10.04 -13.92 -0.99
N ALA A 226 -10.57 -13.26 0.06
CA ALA A 226 -11.35 -13.94 1.10
C ALA A 226 -12.68 -14.48 0.53
N ILE A 227 -13.39 -13.66 -0.26
CA ILE A 227 -14.61 -14.05 -0.96
C ILE A 227 -14.32 -15.21 -1.92
N TYR A 228 -13.24 -15.14 -2.69
CA TYR A 228 -12.90 -16.20 -3.64
C TYR A 228 -12.62 -17.53 -2.95
N THR A 229 -11.86 -17.52 -1.85
CA THR A 229 -11.57 -18.72 -1.05
C THR A 229 -12.86 -19.37 -0.52
N HIS A 230 -13.79 -18.57 -0.01
CA HIS A 230 -15.06 -19.05 0.58
C HIS A 230 -16.25 -18.90 -0.37
N SER A 231 -16.00 -18.87 -1.69
CA SER A 231 -17.03 -18.55 -2.69
C SER A 231 -18.14 -19.60 -2.72
N LYS A 232 -17.80 -20.88 -2.57
CA LYS A 232 -18.78 -21.98 -2.53
C LYS A 232 -19.73 -21.83 -1.34
N GLU A 233 -19.19 -21.63 -0.15
CA GLU A 233 -19.96 -21.46 1.10
C GLU A 233 -20.88 -20.24 1.02
N LEU A 234 -20.36 -19.12 0.49
CA LEU A 234 -21.12 -17.88 0.31
C LEU A 234 -22.27 -18.05 -0.70
N ILE A 235 -22.01 -18.68 -1.85
CA ILE A 235 -23.03 -18.96 -2.87
C ILE A 235 -24.12 -19.88 -2.30
N THR A 236 -23.74 -20.92 -1.55
CA THR A 236 -24.73 -21.82 -0.92
C THR A 236 -25.60 -21.09 0.10
N ALA A 237 -25.01 -20.22 0.94
CA ALA A 237 -25.77 -19.44 1.92
C ALA A 237 -26.73 -18.46 1.24
N TRP A 238 -26.27 -17.75 0.20
CA TRP A 238 -27.12 -16.86 -0.59
C TRP A 238 -28.25 -17.60 -1.31
N TYR A 239 -27.95 -18.75 -1.91
CA TYR A 239 -28.95 -19.57 -2.60
C TYR A 239 -30.06 -20.03 -1.65
N ILE A 240 -29.68 -20.62 -0.51
CA ILE A 240 -30.66 -21.12 0.47
C ILE A 240 -31.42 -19.95 1.12
N GLY A 241 -30.73 -18.84 1.44
CA GLY A 241 -31.37 -17.64 1.97
C GLY A 241 -32.40 -17.05 1.00
N PHE A 242 -32.05 -16.93 -0.28
CA PHE A 242 -32.97 -16.41 -1.30
C PHE A 242 -34.15 -17.37 -1.55
N LEU A 243 -33.91 -18.68 -1.58
CA LEU A 243 -34.98 -19.68 -1.67
C LEU A 243 -35.94 -19.58 -0.47
N SER A 244 -35.42 -19.44 0.74
CA SER A 244 -36.21 -19.21 1.95
C SER A 244 -37.01 -17.91 1.88
N LEU A 245 -36.43 -16.84 1.32
CA LEU A 245 -37.11 -15.54 1.15
C LEU A 245 -38.31 -15.68 0.21
N ILE A 246 -38.11 -16.26 -0.98
CA ILE A 246 -39.18 -16.46 -1.96
C ILE A 246 -40.29 -17.34 -1.40
N LEU A 247 -39.94 -18.44 -0.73
CA LEU A 247 -40.89 -19.38 -0.16
C LEU A 247 -41.68 -18.76 1.01
N ALA A 248 -41.00 -18.07 1.93
CA ALA A 248 -41.64 -17.41 3.06
C ALA A 248 -42.61 -16.32 2.60
N SER A 249 -42.17 -15.45 1.69
CA SER A 249 -43.00 -14.38 1.13
C SER A 249 -44.21 -14.93 0.38
N PHE A 250 -44.06 -16.03 -0.38
CA PHE A 250 -45.18 -16.63 -1.09
C PHE A 250 -46.21 -17.26 -0.16
N LEU A 251 -45.77 -18.01 0.85
CA LEU A 251 -46.68 -18.65 1.80
C LEU A 251 -47.43 -17.63 2.66
N VAL A 252 -46.74 -16.58 3.13
CA VAL A 252 -47.38 -15.50 3.89
C VAL A 252 -48.34 -14.70 3.00
N TYR A 253 -47.98 -14.43 1.75
CA TYR A 253 -48.88 -13.79 0.78
C TYR A 253 -50.18 -14.59 0.59
N LEU A 254 -50.10 -15.92 0.45
CA LEU A 254 -51.30 -16.73 0.26
C LEU A 254 -52.24 -16.71 1.47
N VAL A 255 -51.70 -16.57 2.68
CA VAL A 255 -52.48 -16.55 3.92
C VAL A 255 -53.01 -15.16 4.25
N GLU A 256 -52.25 -14.10 3.92
CA GLU A 256 -52.54 -12.71 4.32
C GLU A 256 -52.99 -11.81 3.15
N LYS A 257 -53.30 -12.42 2.00
CA LYS A 257 -53.67 -11.71 0.77
C LYS A 257 -54.81 -10.70 0.98
N ASP A 258 -55.75 -10.98 1.88
CA ASP A 258 -56.98 -10.19 2.05
C ASP A 258 -56.86 -9.11 3.15
N ASP A 259 -55.76 -9.07 3.92
CA ASP A 259 -55.65 -8.27 5.16
C ASP A 259 -54.62 -7.12 5.14
N ASP A 260 -53.52 -7.24 4.36
CA ASP A 260 -52.45 -6.21 4.28
C ASP A 260 -51.45 -6.41 3.11
N PHE A 261 -51.55 -7.53 2.39
CA PHE A 261 -50.62 -7.92 1.32
C PHE A 261 -51.33 -7.93 -0.03
N ASP A 262 -51.58 -6.73 -0.58
CA ASP A 262 -52.27 -6.55 -1.87
C ASP A 262 -51.53 -7.24 -3.03
N THR A 263 -50.19 -7.13 -3.04
CA THR A 263 -49.35 -7.70 -4.10
C THR A 263 -48.30 -8.65 -3.54
N TYR A 264 -47.88 -9.62 -4.37
CA TYR A 264 -46.74 -10.46 -4.02
C TYR A 264 -45.45 -9.66 -3.77
N ALA A 265 -45.31 -8.48 -4.42
CA ALA A 265 -44.19 -7.58 -4.19
C ALA A 265 -44.17 -7.03 -2.75
N ASP A 266 -45.32 -6.80 -2.15
CA ASP A 266 -45.44 -6.38 -0.76
C ASP A 266 -44.98 -7.46 0.23
N ALA A 267 -45.31 -8.71 -0.06
CA ALA A 267 -44.86 -9.85 0.73
C ALA A 267 -43.35 -10.11 0.57
N LEU A 268 -42.79 -9.84 -0.63
CA LEU A 268 -41.35 -9.86 -0.86
C LEU A 268 -40.63 -8.74 -0.09
N TRP A 269 -41.18 -7.53 -0.08
CA TRP A 269 -40.65 -6.42 0.72
C TRP A 269 -40.62 -6.77 2.21
N TRP A 270 -41.75 -7.24 2.74
CA TRP A 270 -41.83 -7.70 4.13
C TRP A 270 -40.84 -8.83 4.44
N GLY A 271 -40.75 -9.83 3.57
CA GLY A 271 -39.84 -10.96 3.72
C GLY A 271 -38.38 -10.52 3.74
N LEU A 272 -38.00 -9.59 2.86
CA LEU A 272 -36.66 -9.01 2.84
C LEU A 272 -36.35 -8.28 4.15
N ILE A 273 -37.21 -7.33 4.56
CA ILE A 273 -37.03 -6.54 5.79
C ILE A 273 -36.99 -7.40 7.06
N THR A 274 -37.77 -8.48 7.08
CA THR A 274 -37.82 -9.43 8.20
C THR A 274 -36.58 -10.32 8.23
N LEU A 275 -36.20 -10.93 7.10
CA LEU A 275 -35.03 -11.83 7.04
C LEU A 275 -33.69 -11.10 7.21
N THR A 276 -33.61 -9.83 6.83
CA THR A 276 -32.45 -8.98 7.12
C THR A 276 -32.48 -8.37 8.52
N THR A 277 -33.45 -8.74 9.36
CA THR A 277 -33.59 -8.26 10.75
C THR A 277 -33.73 -6.73 10.88
N ILE A 278 -34.24 -6.05 9.85
CA ILE A 278 -34.48 -4.60 9.90
C ILE A 278 -35.79 -4.32 10.66
N GLY A 279 -36.87 -4.98 10.26
CA GLY A 279 -38.16 -4.92 10.97
C GLY A 279 -38.77 -3.52 11.08
N TYR A 280 -39.01 -2.82 9.97
CA TYR A 280 -39.65 -1.50 9.98
C TYR A 280 -41.05 -1.49 10.64
N GLY A 281 -41.78 -2.61 10.57
CA GLY A 281 -43.12 -2.74 11.14
C GLY A 281 -44.23 -2.08 10.31
N ASP A 282 -43.93 -1.68 9.07
CA ASP A 282 -44.86 -1.11 8.11
C ASP A 282 -45.85 -2.15 7.55
N LYS A 283 -45.40 -3.40 7.36
CA LYS A 283 -46.25 -4.55 7.01
C LYS A 283 -46.00 -5.69 7.98
N THR A 284 -47.07 -6.31 8.49
CA THR A 284 -46.95 -7.47 9.41
C THR A 284 -48.11 -8.44 9.22
N PRO A 285 -47.90 -9.77 9.33
CA PRO A 285 -48.99 -10.73 9.25
C PRO A 285 -49.95 -10.57 10.43
N LYS A 286 -51.24 -10.42 10.13
CA LYS A 286 -52.30 -10.20 11.11
C LYS A 286 -52.90 -11.52 11.59
N THR A 287 -53.03 -12.50 10.69
CA THR A 287 -53.60 -13.81 11.03
C THR A 287 -52.65 -14.66 11.87
N TRP A 288 -53.20 -15.55 12.70
CA TRP A 288 -52.41 -16.49 13.49
C TRP A 288 -51.58 -17.43 12.60
N ALA A 289 -52.15 -17.90 11.50
CA ALA A 289 -51.48 -18.78 10.54
C ALA A 289 -50.29 -18.08 9.86
N GLY A 290 -50.47 -16.83 9.43
CA GLY A 290 -49.41 -16.01 8.85
C GLY A 290 -48.29 -15.74 9.86
N ARG A 291 -48.62 -15.47 11.13
CA ARG A 291 -47.64 -15.31 12.22
C ARG A 291 -46.84 -16.57 12.52
N LEU A 292 -47.48 -17.75 12.50
CA LEU A 292 -46.80 -19.03 12.71
C LEU A 292 -45.81 -19.32 11.57
N LEU A 293 -46.25 -19.11 10.31
CA LEU A 293 -45.40 -19.25 9.13
C LEU A 293 -44.24 -18.26 9.16
N ALA A 294 -44.54 -16.98 9.42
CA ALA A 294 -43.55 -15.93 9.54
C ALA A 294 -42.51 -16.23 10.63
N GLY A 295 -42.93 -16.66 11.82
CA GLY A 295 -42.01 -17.03 12.90
C GLY A 295 -41.08 -18.18 12.51
N THR A 296 -41.62 -19.23 11.88
CA THR A 296 -40.84 -20.40 11.45
C THR A 296 -39.81 -20.02 10.39
N PHE A 297 -40.23 -19.28 9.36
CA PHE A 297 -39.34 -18.85 8.28
C PHE A 297 -38.36 -17.76 8.71
N ALA A 298 -38.72 -16.90 9.68
CA ALA A 298 -37.80 -15.92 10.25
C ALA A 298 -36.63 -16.60 10.95
N LEU A 299 -36.87 -17.64 11.77
CA LEU A 299 -35.79 -18.38 12.44
C LEU A 299 -34.81 -19.01 11.44
N ILE A 300 -35.34 -19.61 10.37
CA ILE A 300 -34.53 -20.26 9.34
C ILE A 300 -33.80 -19.21 8.50
N GLY A 301 -34.53 -18.25 7.93
CA GLY A 301 -33.98 -17.31 6.97
C GLY A 301 -33.00 -16.31 7.58
N VAL A 302 -33.23 -15.82 8.80
CA VAL A 302 -32.28 -14.94 9.51
C VAL A 302 -30.94 -15.64 9.71
N SER A 303 -30.96 -16.94 10.04
CA SER A 303 -29.75 -17.73 10.20
C SER A 303 -28.92 -17.75 8.90
N PHE A 304 -29.56 -17.98 7.75
CA PHE A 304 -28.86 -18.00 6.45
C PHE A 304 -28.38 -16.62 6.00
N PHE A 305 -29.13 -15.55 6.24
CA PHE A 305 -28.71 -14.18 5.91
C PHE A 305 -27.56 -13.69 6.80
N ALA A 306 -27.40 -14.23 8.00
CA ALA A 306 -26.27 -13.94 8.89
C ALA A 306 -24.97 -14.68 8.49
N LEU A 307 -25.06 -15.82 7.82
CA LEU A 307 -23.89 -16.65 7.47
C LEU A 307 -22.81 -15.93 6.63
N PRO A 308 -23.13 -15.14 5.59
CA PRO A 308 -22.12 -14.43 4.81
C PRO A 308 -21.22 -13.53 5.67
N ALA A 309 -21.79 -12.84 6.66
CA ALA A 309 -21.02 -12.01 7.59
C ALA A 309 -20.07 -12.86 8.46
N GLY A 310 -20.55 -13.99 8.99
CA GLY A 310 -19.74 -14.92 9.79
C GLY A 310 -18.62 -15.60 9.00
N ILE A 311 -18.90 -16.05 7.78
CA ILE A 311 -17.92 -16.69 6.89
C ILE A 311 -16.83 -15.69 6.50
N LEU A 312 -17.19 -14.46 6.12
CA LEU A 312 -16.22 -13.43 5.78
C LEU A 312 -15.40 -12.98 7.00
N GLY A 313 -16.03 -12.85 8.16
CA GLY A 313 -15.34 -12.50 9.41
C GLY A 313 -14.30 -13.55 9.82
N SER A 314 -14.68 -14.83 9.84
CA SER A 314 -13.77 -15.93 10.14
C SER A 314 -12.66 -16.09 9.08
N GLY A 315 -12.99 -15.97 7.79
CA GLY A 315 -12.02 -16.01 6.70
C GLY A 315 -10.97 -14.91 6.76
N LEU A 316 -11.36 -13.69 7.14
CA LEU A 316 -10.42 -12.58 7.36
C LEU A 316 -9.54 -12.82 8.59
N ALA A 317 -10.11 -13.31 9.70
CA ALA A 317 -9.36 -13.60 10.92
C ALA A 317 -8.27 -14.67 10.69
N LEU A 318 -8.63 -15.78 10.03
CA LEU A 318 -7.69 -16.84 9.67
C LEU A 318 -6.58 -16.33 8.74
N LYS A 319 -6.93 -15.46 7.79
CA LYS A 319 -5.95 -14.89 6.86
C LYS A 319 -4.97 -13.93 7.55
N VAL A 320 -5.43 -13.16 8.54
CA VAL A 320 -4.56 -12.31 9.37
C VAL A 320 -3.61 -13.18 10.21
N GLN A 321 -4.11 -14.27 10.79
CA GLN A 321 -3.30 -15.23 11.55
C GLN A 321 -2.23 -15.89 10.67
N GLU A 322 -2.60 -16.31 9.46
CA GLU A 322 -1.67 -16.90 8.49
C GLU A 322 -0.61 -15.90 8.03
N GLN A 323 -0.99 -14.65 7.79
CA GLN A 323 -0.03 -13.58 7.47
C GLN A 323 0.95 -13.32 8.61
N HIS A 324 0.50 -13.38 9.87
CA HIS A 324 1.39 -13.25 11.01
C HIS A 324 2.44 -14.36 11.01
N ARG A 325 2.03 -15.61 10.76
CA ARG A 325 2.92 -16.77 10.64
C ARG A 325 3.94 -16.59 9.50
N GLN A 326 3.49 -16.13 8.34
CA GLN A 326 4.36 -15.89 7.18
C GLN A 326 5.37 -14.77 7.43
N LYS A 327 5.02 -13.70 8.15
CA LYS A 327 5.97 -12.65 8.54
C LYS A 327 7.17 -13.21 9.35
N HIS A 328 6.94 -14.20 10.20
CA HIS A 328 8.04 -14.87 10.92
C HIS A 328 8.98 -15.63 9.97
N PHE A 329 8.44 -16.30 8.96
CA PHE A 329 9.25 -16.94 7.91
C PHE A 329 9.97 -15.93 7.02
N GLU A 330 9.32 -14.84 6.64
CA GLU A 330 9.94 -13.80 5.80
C GLU A 330 11.11 -13.11 6.50
N LYS A 331 11.03 -12.90 7.83
CA LYS A 331 12.16 -12.40 8.63
C LYS A 331 13.39 -13.32 8.52
N ARG A 332 13.20 -14.63 8.36
CA ARG A 332 14.28 -15.62 8.17
C ARG A 332 14.82 -15.67 6.73
N ARG A 333 14.08 -15.16 5.74
CA ARG A 333 14.51 -15.16 4.33
C ARG A 333 15.71 -14.24 4.09
N ASN A 334 15.76 -13.07 4.74
CA ASN A 334 16.86 -12.12 4.60
C ASN A 334 18.21 -12.66 5.10
N PRO A 335 18.34 -13.23 6.32
CA PRO A 335 19.60 -13.81 6.75
C PRO A 335 20.00 -15.03 5.90
N ALA A 336 19.06 -15.86 5.45
CA ALA A 336 19.36 -16.96 4.54
C ALA A 336 19.91 -16.46 3.19
N ALA A 337 19.32 -15.42 2.62
CA ALA A 337 19.85 -14.80 1.40
C ALA A 337 21.24 -14.18 1.62
N SER A 338 21.47 -13.56 2.78
CA SER A 338 22.79 -13.02 3.15
C SER A 338 23.84 -14.12 3.23
N LEU A 339 23.51 -15.26 3.84
CA LEU A 339 24.39 -16.42 3.95
C LEU A 339 24.77 -16.99 2.59
N ILE A 340 23.81 -17.11 1.66
CA ILE A 340 24.10 -17.59 0.30
C ILE A 340 25.02 -16.60 -0.44
N GLN A 341 24.78 -15.30 -0.27
CA GLN A 341 25.60 -14.27 -0.89
C GLN A 341 27.02 -14.23 -0.32
N SER A 342 27.18 -14.36 1.00
CA SER A 342 28.50 -14.41 1.64
C SER A 342 29.25 -15.70 1.26
N ALA A 343 28.57 -16.85 1.24
CA ALA A 343 29.14 -18.12 0.80
C ALA A 343 29.63 -18.06 -0.66
N TRP A 344 28.82 -17.48 -1.56
CA TRP A 344 29.24 -17.28 -2.95
C TRP A 344 30.43 -16.33 -3.05
N ARG A 345 30.43 -15.22 -2.29
CA ARG A 345 31.54 -14.26 -2.28
C ARG A 345 32.83 -14.93 -1.82
N TYR A 346 32.77 -15.73 -0.75
CA TYR A 346 33.89 -16.54 -0.26
C TYR A 346 34.38 -17.57 -1.29
N TYR A 347 33.46 -18.27 -1.96
CA TYR A 347 33.82 -19.19 -3.04
C TYR A 347 34.51 -18.49 -4.20
N SER A 348 34.03 -17.29 -4.57
CA SER A 348 34.57 -16.50 -5.68
C SER A 348 35.92 -15.83 -5.42
N THR A 349 36.37 -15.82 -4.15
CA THR A 349 37.68 -15.29 -3.76
C THR A 349 38.83 -16.29 -3.91
N ASN A 350 38.58 -17.51 -4.40
CA ASN A 350 39.63 -18.50 -4.61
C ASN A 350 40.65 -18.02 -5.69
N PRO A 351 41.94 -17.82 -5.32
CA PRO A 351 42.95 -17.26 -6.22
C PRO A 351 43.32 -18.19 -7.40
N VAL A 352 42.94 -19.47 -7.35
CA VAL A 352 43.18 -20.45 -8.40
C VAL A 352 42.19 -20.32 -9.56
N ARG A 353 41.06 -19.62 -9.37
CA ARG A 353 39.99 -19.50 -10.38
C ARG A 353 39.89 -18.07 -10.91
N ASP A 354 40.69 -17.74 -11.93
CA ASP A 354 40.69 -16.40 -12.54
C ASP A 354 39.42 -16.09 -13.37
N ASP A 355 38.54 -17.07 -13.64
CA ASP A 355 37.30 -16.88 -14.40
C ASP A 355 36.24 -16.05 -13.65
N LEU A 356 36.33 -15.96 -12.32
CA LEU A 356 35.33 -15.29 -11.46
C LEU A 356 35.62 -13.78 -11.26
N ILE A 357 35.80 -13.07 -12.38
CA ILE A 357 36.19 -11.65 -12.45
C ILE A 357 35.12 -10.69 -11.87
N ALA A 358 33.86 -11.13 -11.78
CA ALA A 358 32.74 -10.28 -11.37
C ALA A 358 32.87 -9.73 -9.93
N THR A 359 33.37 -10.52 -9.00
CA THR A 359 33.59 -10.10 -7.60
C THR A 359 34.72 -9.08 -7.52
N TRP A 360 35.85 -9.40 -8.15
CA TRP A 360 37.02 -8.55 -8.16
C TRP A 360 36.76 -7.20 -8.84
N ARG A 361 36.00 -7.17 -9.94
CA ARG A 361 35.59 -5.90 -10.59
C ARG A 361 34.75 -5.00 -9.69
N PHE A 362 33.90 -5.55 -8.82
CA PHE A 362 33.16 -4.74 -7.85
C PHE A 362 34.11 -4.09 -6.84
N TYR A 363 35.05 -4.85 -6.29
CA TYR A 363 36.03 -4.31 -5.35
C TYR A 363 37.03 -3.35 -6.01
N GLU A 364 37.45 -3.59 -7.25
CA GLU A 364 38.28 -2.66 -8.03
C GLU A 364 37.56 -1.34 -8.33
N THR A 365 36.24 -1.37 -8.53
CA THR A 365 35.45 -0.14 -8.76
C THR A 365 35.09 0.60 -7.47
N VAL A 366 35.10 -0.07 -6.32
CA VAL A 366 34.81 0.52 -5.00
C VAL A 366 36.08 0.98 -4.28
N ILE A 367 37.18 0.22 -4.37
CA ILE A 367 38.49 0.45 -3.75
C ILE A 367 39.45 1.14 -4.75
N SER A 368 38.94 2.02 -5.62
CA SER A 368 39.83 2.91 -6.37
C SER A 368 40.36 4.00 -5.44
N LEU A 369 41.24 3.62 -4.50
CA LEU A 369 42.11 4.52 -3.75
C LEU A 369 43.17 5.06 -4.73
N PRO A 370 43.34 6.38 -4.89
CA PRO A 370 44.34 6.94 -5.79
C PRO A 370 45.81 6.62 -5.42
N CYS A 371 46.07 6.06 -4.24
CA CYS A 371 47.43 5.96 -3.69
C CYS A 371 48.23 4.71 -4.11
N PHE A 372 47.63 3.67 -4.70
CA PHE A 372 48.36 2.46 -5.13
C PHE A 372 48.40 2.34 -6.66
N ARG A 373 48.84 3.41 -7.32
CA ARG A 373 49.04 3.42 -8.77
C ARG A 373 50.51 3.55 -9.18
N TYR A 374 51.45 2.95 -8.46
CA TYR A 374 52.78 2.72 -9.01
C TYR A 374 53.41 1.41 -8.54
N HIS A 375 53.80 0.64 -9.55
CA HIS A 375 54.69 -0.53 -9.60
C HIS A 375 54.33 -1.84 -8.88
N THR A 376 54.17 -2.87 -9.74
CA THR A 376 54.61 -4.27 -9.58
C THR A 376 54.21 -4.98 -8.28
N HIS A 377 53.13 -5.75 -8.36
CA HIS A 377 53.01 -7.16 -7.95
C HIS A 377 51.50 -7.49 -7.82
N THR A 378 50.94 -8.07 -8.88
CA THR A 378 49.55 -8.55 -8.95
C THR A 378 49.23 -9.64 -7.93
N SER A 379 50.24 -10.30 -7.37
CA SER A 379 50.12 -11.35 -6.34
C SER A 379 49.98 -10.76 -4.93
N LEU A 380 50.74 -9.71 -4.59
CA LEU A 380 50.73 -9.08 -3.26
C LEU A 380 49.46 -8.26 -3.00
N THR A 381 48.90 -7.61 -4.02
CA THR A 381 47.64 -6.86 -3.91
C THR A 381 46.43 -7.78 -3.69
N LYS A 382 46.42 -8.97 -4.31
CA LYS A 382 45.42 -10.02 -4.05
C LYS A 382 45.52 -10.54 -2.62
N GLN A 383 46.74 -10.71 -2.08
CA GLN A 383 46.97 -11.26 -0.73
C GLN A 383 46.64 -10.25 0.38
N ILE A 384 46.99 -8.97 0.21
CA ILE A 384 46.62 -7.90 1.15
C ILE A 384 45.11 -7.64 1.12
N SER A 385 44.48 -7.65 -0.06
CA SER A 385 43.02 -7.55 -0.16
C SER A 385 42.30 -8.76 0.46
N PHE A 386 42.91 -9.95 0.47
CA PHE A 386 42.37 -11.15 1.10
C PHE A 386 42.40 -11.06 2.64
N GLU A 387 43.48 -10.55 3.24
CA GLU A 387 43.55 -10.35 4.71
C GLU A 387 42.57 -9.27 5.20
N TYR A 388 42.49 -8.13 4.52
CA TYR A 388 41.52 -7.08 4.85
C TYR A 388 40.06 -7.53 4.64
N PHE A 389 39.82 -8.41 3.66
CA PHE A 389 38.49 -8.99 3.41
C PHE A 389 38.11 -10.06 4.45
N SER A 390 39.07 -10.86 4.93
CA SER A 390 38.84 -11.84 6.00
C SER A 390 38.46 -11.16 7.32
N ILE A 391 38.99 -9.97 7.59
CA ILE A 391 38.63 -9.14 8.74
C ILE A 391 37.20 -8.58 8.61
N TYR A 392 36.77 -8.23 7.39
CA TYR A 392 35.44 -7.65 7.11
C TYR A 392 34.29 -8.67 7.00
N ILE A 393 34.59 -9.98 6.91
CA ILE A 393 33.58 -11.06 6.94
C ILE A 393 33.32 -11.56 8.37
N LEU A 394 34.26 -11.30 9.30
CA LEU A 394 34.16 -11.71 10.71
C LEU A 394 33.44 -10.68 11.61
N PHE A 395 33.11 -9.51 11.07
CA PHE A 395 32.23 -8.48 11.66
C PHE A 395 31.00 -8.30 10.77
#